data_AF-A0A929X976-F1
#
_entry.id   AF-A0A929X976-F1
#
_cell.length_a   1.000
_cell.length_b   1.000
_cell.length_c   1.000
_cell.angle_alpha   90.00
_cell.angle_beta   90.00
_cell.angle_gamma   90.00
#
_symmetry.space_group_name_H-M   'P 1'
#
loop_
_entity.id
_entity.type
_entity.pdbx_description
1 polymer ?
#
loop_
_entity_poly.entity_id
_entity_poly.type
_entity_poly.pdbx_seq_one_letter_code
_entity_poly.pdbx_strand_id
1 'polypeptide(L)'
;MILIAGPCVIESRELIIQVAESLRKFNEMSGVEFYFKSSFDKANRTSISSFRGPGLQRGCEILAEVKEKFGYKILTDIHESYQAEPVARVADVLQIPAFLCRQTDLLVAAAGTQAVVNIKKGQFLSPQAMKHSVEKVLQTRSARAYTPQSGA
;
A
#
# COMPACT_ATOMS: atom_id res chain seq x y z
N MET A 1 -17.46 -3.66 7.74
CA MET A 1 -17.26 -2.99 6.43
C MET A 1 -15.85 -2.41 6.41
N ILE A 2 -15.11 -2.52 5.30
CA ILE A 2 -13.79 -1.87 5.17
C ILE A 2 -13.98 -0.52 4.49
N LEU A 3 -13.39 0.54 5.05
CA LEU A 3 -13.37 1.88 4.45
C LEU A 3 -11.91 2.32 4.25
N ILE A 4 -11.56 2.61 2.99
CA ILE A 4 -10.25 3.14 2.63
C ILE A 4 -10.47 4.58 2.16
N ALA A 5 -9.89 5.55 2.86
CA ALA A 5 -10.04 6.96 2.50
C ALA A 5 -8.80 7.78 2.80
N GLY A 6 -8.67 8.90 2.10
CA GLY A 6 -7.56 9.84 2.24
C GLY A 6 -7.26 10.52 0.91
N PRO A 7 -6.31 11.46 0.90
CA PRO A 7 -5.95 12.20 -0.29
C PRO A 7 -5.25 11.29 -1.32
N CYS A 8 -5.31 11.69 -2.59
CA CYS A 8 -4.76 10.87 -3.67
C CYS A 8 -3.23 10.68 -3.54
N VAL A 9 -2.54 11.77 -3.24
CA VAL A 9 -1.08 11.89 -3.08
C VAL A 9 -0.77 12.71 -1.83
N ILE A 10 0.39 12.49 -1.25
CA ILE A 10 0.92 13.36 -0.18
C ILE A 10 1.38 14.66 -0.84
N GLU A 11 0.63 15.74 -0.64
CA GLU A 11 1.00 17.07 -1.16
C GLU A 11 1.86 17.84 -0.17
N SER A 12 1.45 17.84 1.10
CA SER A 12 2.21 18.39 2.23
C SER A 12 1.88 17.62 3.51
N ARG A 13 2.76 17.70 4.51
CA ARG A 13 2.51 17.11 5.83
C ARG A 13 1.27 17.72 6.48
N GLU A 14 1.14 19.03 6.38
CA GLU A 14 0.05 19.80 6.99
C GLU A 14 -1.30 19.36 6.44
N LEU A 15 -1.40 19.19 5.12
CA LEU A 15 -2.62 18.69 4.47
C LEU A 15 -2.95 17.26 4.93
N ILE A 16 -1.95 16.37 4.98
CA ILE A 16 -2.17 14.99 5.41
C ILE A 16 -2.72 14.95 6.83
N ILE A 17 -2.14 15.71 7.76
CA ILE A 17 -2.60 15.73 9.15
C ILE A 17 -3.99 16.34 9.29
N GLN A 18 -4.29 17.42 8.56
CA GLN A 18 -5.63 18.01 8.54
C GLN A 18 -6.70 17.04 8.03
N VAL A 19 -6.42 16.34 6.92
CA VAL A 19 -7.35 15.33 6.38
C VAL A 19 -7.48 14.16 7.34
N ALA A 20 -6.38 13.66 7.89
CA ALA A 20 -6.40 12.58 8.88
C ALA A 20 -7.29 12.93 10.09
N GLU A 21 -7.17 14.13 10.66
CA GLU A 21 -8.03 14.60 11.76
C GLU A 21 -9.51 14.60 11.36
N SER A 22 -9.85 15.14 10.19
CA SER A 22 -11.25 15.21 9.72
C SER A 22 -11.90 13.82 9.49
N LEU A 23 -11.08 12.78 9.31
CA LEU A 23 -11.53 11.41 9.08
C LEU A 23 -11.65 10.58 10.36
N ARG A 24 -11.30 11.12 11.54
CA ARG A 24 -11.26 10.41 12.82
C ARG A 24 -12.55 9.70 13.18
N LYS A 25 -13.68 10.35 12.92
CA LYS A 25 -15.02 9.78 13.12
C LYS A 25 -15.24 8.42 12.44
N PHE A 26 -14.54 8.12 11.35
CA PHE A 26 -14.67 6.85 10.64
C PHE A 26 -13.86 5.73 11.27
N ASN A 27 -12.73 6.05 11.91
CA ASN A 27 -11.94 5.09 12.65
C ASN A 27 -12.60 4.66 13.97
N GLU A 28 -13.38 5.56 14.56
CA GLU A 28 -14.14 5.33 15.81
C GLU A 28 -15.52 4.72 15.55
N MET A 29 -15.94 4.61 14.28
CA MET A 29 -17.27 4.11 13.91
C MET A 29 -17.35 2.59 14.07
N SER A 30 -18.25 2.13 14.94
CA SER A 30 -18.49 0.70 15.14
C SER A 30 -18.87 0.01 13.82
N GLY A 31 -18.27 -1.16 13.59
CA GLY A 31 -18.49 -1.96 12.37
C GLY A 31 -17.70 -1.49 11.13
N VAL A 32 -16.89 -0.43 11.24
CA VAL A 32 -15.99 0.05 10.18
C VAL A 32 -14.55 -0.29 10.52
N GLU A 33 -13.86 -0.94 9.58
CA GLU A 33 -12.42 -1.10 9.61
C GLU A 33 -11.80 -0.04 8.69
N PHE A 34 -11.23 1.00 9.29
CA PHE A 34 -10.74 2.17 8.58
C PHE A 34 -9.25 2.05 8.23
N TYR A 35 -8.92 2.40 6.98
CA TYR A 35 -7.56 2.52 6.48
C TYR A 35 -7.34 3.92 5.90
N PHE A 36 -6.35 4.63 6.42
CA PHE A 36 -5.90 5.88 5.82
C PHE A 36 -5.03 5.58 4.61
N LYS A 37 -5.37 6.17 3.46
CA LYS A 37 -4.65 5.98 2.20
C LYS A 37 -4.12 7.28 1.65
N SER A 38 -2.82 7.31 1.32
CA SER A 38 -2.25 8.32 0.44
C SER A 38 -1.01 7.77 -0.28
N SER A 39 -0.76 8.23 -1.50
CA SER A 39 0.43 7.81 -2.28
C SER A 39 1.62 8.73 -1.98
N PHE A 40 2.80 8.17 -1.73
CA PHE A 40 4.04 8.95 -1.61
C PHE A 40 4.62 9.37 -2.97
N ASP A 41 4.22 8.68 -4.04
CA ASP A 41 4.64 8.92 -5.42
C ASP A 41 3.50 8.62 -6.40
N LYS A 42 3.43 9.37 -7.51
CA LYS A 42 2.56 9.13 -8.67
C LYS A 42 3.43 8.74 -9.85
N ALA A 43 3.91 7.50 -9.89
CA ALA A 43 4.87 7.03 -10.89
C ALA A 43 4.33 6.94 -12.34
N ASN A 44 3.04 7.18 -12.54
CA ASN A 44 2.33 7.00 -13.80
C ASN A 44 1.72 8.31 -14.34
N ARG A 45 2.28 9.47 -13.98
CA ARG A 45 1.88 10.76 -14.57
C ARG A 45 2.26 10.81 -16.05
N THR A 46 1.43 11.46 -16.86
CA THR A 46 1.67 11.62 -18.30
C THR A 46 2.88 12.51 -18.61
N SER A 47 3.10 13.54 -17.79
CA SER A 47 4.22 14.48 -17.95
C SER A 47 5.25 14.30 -16.83
N ILE A 48 6.53 14.38 -17.20
CA ILE A 48 7.65 14.38 -16.26
C ILE A 48 7.66 15.61 -15.34
N SER A 49 7.10 16.75 -15.79
CA SER A 49 7.02 17.99 -15.00
C SER A 49 5.87 18.00 -13.98
N SER A 50 5.04 16.96 -13.98
CA SER A 50 3.94 16.84 -13.02
C SER A 50 4.46 16.60 -11.61
N PHE A 51 3.87 17.25 -10.61
CA PHE A 51 4.08 16.91 -9.20
C PHE A 51 3.77 15.43 -8.96
N ARG A 52 4.66 14.73 -8.26
CA ARG A 52 4.55 13.29 -8.01
C ARG A 52 4.35 12.94 -6.55
N GLY A 53 4.66 13.83 -5.62
CA GLY A 53 4.68 13.53 -4.19
C GLY A 53 6.07 13.79 -3.60
N PRO A 54 6.23 13.60 -2.29
CA PRO A 54 7.47 13.87 -1.57
C PRO A 54 8.52 12.77 -1.75
N GLY A 55 8.18 11.66 -2.42
CA GLY A 55 9.05 10.50 -2.56
C GLY A 55 8.97 9.54 -1.37
N LEU A 56 9.66 8.41 -1.50
CA LEU A 56 9.55 7.26 -0.61
C LEU A 56 9.82 7.59 0.86
N GLN A 57 11.02 8.11 1.16
CA GLN A 57 11.46 8.33 2.54
C GLN A 57 10.53 9.31 3.27
N ARG A 58 10.35 10.51 2.71
CA ARG A 58 9.52 11.55 3.32
C ARG A 58 8.04 11.15 3.38
N GLY A 59 7.55 10.42 2.37
CA GLY A 59 6.18 9.90 2.39
C GLY A 59 5.95 8.88 3.51
N CYS A 60 6.88 7.94 3.71
CA CYS A 60 6.81 6.97 4.81
C CYS A 60 6.87 7.65 6.18
N GLU A 61 7.70 8.68 6.38
CA GLU A 61 7.74 9.46 7.62
C GLU A 61 6.39 10.10 7.93
N ILE A 62 5.76 10.74 6.94
CA ILE A 62 4.45 11.40 7.12
C ILE A 62 3.35 10.37 7.41
N LEU A 63 3.37 9.22 6.74
CA LEU A 63 2.40 8.15 7.01
C LEU A 63 2.60 7.50 8.38
N ALA A 64 3.85 7.38 8.85
CA ALA A 64 4.16 6.91 10.19
C ALA A 64 3.62 7.86 11.25
N GLU A 65 3.75 9.17 11.03
CA GLU A 65 3.16 10.18 11.92
C GLU A 65 1.63 10.05 11.99
N VAL A 66 0.94 9.83 10.86
CA VAL A 66 -0.51 9.58 10.85
C VAL A 66 -0.85 8.34 11.68
N LYS A 67 -0.09 7.26 11.50
CA LYS A 67 -0.28 6.00 12.23
C LYS A 67 -0.12 6.21 13.74
N GLU A 68 0.95 6.88 14.15
CA GLU A 68 1.24 7.15 15.56
C GLU A 68 0.20 8.08 16.20
N LYS A 69 -0.13 9.18 15.54
CA LYS A 69 -0.99 10.23 16.09
C LYS A 69 -2.46 9.81 16.18
N PHE A 70 -2.95 9.03 15.22
CA PHE A 70 -4.37 8.71 15.10
C PHE A 70 -4.71 7.23 15.31
N GLY A 71 -3.69 6.36 15.40
CA GLY A 71 -3.89 4.91 15.50
C GLY A 71 -4.49 4.29 14.24
N TYR A 72 -4.39 4.95 13.08
CA TYR A 72 -4.96 4.46 11.84
C TYR A 72 -4.15 3.31 11.26
N LYS A 73 -4.85 2.35 10.63
CA LYS A 73 -4.20 1.44 9.69
C LYS A 73 -3.84 2.20 8.41
N ILE A 74 -2.67 1.94 7.86
CA ILE A 74 -2.11 2.64 6.70
C ILE A 74 -2.14 1.75 5.46
N LEU A 75 -2.59 2.33 4.34
CA LEU A 75 -2.48 1.74 3.01
C LEU A 75 -1.76 2.71 2.08
N THR A 76 -0.71 2.24 1.40
CA THR A 76 -0.07 3.01 0.32
C THR A 76 0.38 2.10 -0.81
N ASP A 77 0.59 2.66 -1.99
CA ASP A 77 1.01 1.94 -3.18
C ASP A 77 2.52 1.95 -3.41
N ILE A 78 3.04 0.83 -3.90
CA ILE A 78 4.43 0.67 -4.33
C ILE A 78 4.50 0.49 -5.84
N HIS A 79 5.59 0.95 -6.44
CA HIS A 79 5.81 0.95 -7.88
C HIS A 79 6.97 0.06 -8.30
N GLU A 80 7.94 -0.16 -7.40
CA GLU A 80 9.14 -0.94 -7.64
C GLU A 80 9.42 -1.88 -6.47
N SER A 81 10.04 -3.04 -6.74
CA SER A 81 10.20 -4.12 -5.75
C SER A 81 10.99 -3.71 -4.50
N TYR A 82 12.03 -2.87 -4.65
CA TYR A 82 12.84 -2.41 -3.51
C TYR A 82 12.04 -1.54 -2.52
N GLN A 83 10.88 -1.01 -2.93
CA GLN A 83 10.03 -0.18 -2.08
C GLN A 83 9.23 -1.04 -1.09
N ALA A 84 9.02 -2.33 -1.37
CA ALA A 84 8.12 -3.17 -0.59
C ALA A 84 8.50 -3.25 0.90
N GLU A 85 9.77 -3.57 1.19
CA GLU A 85 10.25 -3.72 2.56
C GLU A 85 10.19 -2.41 3.37
N PRO A 86 10.78 -1.28 2.95
CA PRO A 86 10.74 -0.04 3.74
C PRO A 86 9.30 0.47 3.92
N VAL A 87 8.43 0.32 2.92
CA VAL A 87 7.02 0.76 3.03
C VAL A 87 6.26 -0.14 4.00
N ALA A 88 6.48 -1.45 4.00
CA ALA A 88 5.80 -2.39 4.90
C ALA A 88 6.16 -2.21 6.39
N ARG A 89 7.23 -1.46 6.70
CA ARG A 89 7.53 -1.07 8.10
C ARG A 89 6.49 -0.10 8.67
N VAL A 90 5.78 0.61 7.79
CA VAL A 90 4.78 1.63 8.16
C VAL A 90 3.38 1.20 7.72
N ALA A 91 3.24 0.75 6.48
CA ALA A 91 1.97 0.39 5.88
C ALA A 91 1.50 -1.00 6.32
N ASP A 92 0.25 -1.08 6.79
CA ASP A 92 -0.44 -2.34 7.08
C ASP A 92 -0.88 -3.04 5.79
N VAL A 93 -1.07 -2.27 4.72
CA VAL A 93 -1.47 -2.76 3.40
C VAL A 93 -0.60 -2.14 2.30
N LEU A 94 0.09 -2.99 1.54
CA LEU A 94 0.77 -2.62 0.29
C LEU A 94 -0.19 -2.75 -0.88
N GLN A 95 -0.44 -1.65 -1.58
CA GLN A 95 -1.28 -1.64 -2.77
C GLN A 95 -0.46 -1.77 -4.04
N ILE A 96 -0.85 -2.67 -4.92
CA ILE A 96 -0.27 -2.81 -6.25
C ILE A 96 -1.11 -2.00 -7.25
N PRO A 97 -0.53 -0.99 -7.94
CA PRO A 97 -1.22 -0.23 -8.96
C PRO A 97 -1.78 -1.10 -10.08
N ALA A 98 -2.90 -0.67 -10.68
CA ALA A 98 -3.61 -1.44 -11.70
C ALA A 98 -2.72 -1.80 -12.91
N PHE A 99 -1.85 -0.89 -13.35
CA PHE A 99 -0.93 -1.14 -14.45
C PHE A 99 0.17 -2.15 -14.11
N LEU A 100 0.44 -2.35 -12.82
CA LEU A 100 1.52 -3.21 -12.32
C LEU A 100 1.00 -4.56 -11.80
N CYS A 101 -0.31 -4.83 -11.92
CA CYS A 101 -0.94 -6.03 -11.37
C CYS A 101 -0.41 -7.37 -11.92
N ARG A 102 0.39 -7.36 -13.00
CA ARG A 102 1.04 -8.55 -13.58
C ARG A 102 2.54 -8.67 -13.27
N GLN A 103 3.16 -7.64 -12.68
CA GLN A 103 4.60 -7.60 -12.43
C GLN A 103 4.96 -8.61 -11.34
N THR A 104 5.54 -9.75 -11.75
CA THR A 104 5.83 -10.86 -10.84
C THR A 104 6.75 -10.43 -9.71
N ASP A 105 7.85 -9.74 -10.02
CA ASP A 105 8.84 -9.37 -9.01
C ASP A 105 8.27 -8.41 -7.96
N LEU A 106 7.41 -7.48 -8.38
CA LEU A 106 6.73 -6.57 -7.46
C LEU A 106 5.75 -7.32 -6.54
N LEU A 107 4.99 -8.26 -7.10
CA LEU A 107 4.07 -9.11 -6.34
C LEU A 107 4.82 -10.00 -5.35
N VAL A 108 5.93 -10.59 -5.77
CA VAL A 108 6.81 -11.42 -4.92
C VAL A 108 7.44 -10.59 -3.80
N ALA A 109 7.94 -9.39 -4.12
CA ALA A 109 8.50 -8.48 -3.12
C ALA A 109 7.46 -8.07 -2.07
N ALA A 110 6.26 -7.67 -2.51
CA ALA A 110 5.15 -7.34 -1.61
C ALA A 110 4.73 -8.54 -0.75
N ALA A 111 4.60 -9.72 -1.37
CA ALA A 111 4.28 -10.98 -0.69
C ALA A 111 5.33 -11.39 0.33
N GLY A 112 6.58 -10.96 0.13
CA GLY A 112 7.70 -11.15 1.03
C GLY A 112 7.67 -10.28 2.30
N THR A 113 6.69 -9.41 2.45
CA THR A 113 6.48 -8.62 3.66
C THR A 113 5.33 -9.18 4.50
N GLN A 114 5.21 -8.68 5.73
CA GLN A 114 4.08 -9.01 6.61
C GLN A 114 2.80 -8.22 6.28
N ALA A 115 2.89 -7.16 5.47
CA ALA A 115 1.75 -6.32 5.11
C ALA A 115 0.73 -7.08 4.24
N VAL A 116 -0.55 -6.74 4.32
CA VAL A 116 -1.56 -7.26 3.41
C VAL A 116 -1.29 -6.74 1.99
N VAL A 117 -1.51 -7.56 0.96
CA VAL A 117 -1.32 -7.14 -0.44
C VAL A 117 -2.68 -6.85 -1.09
N ASN A 118 -2.93 -5.59 -1.44
CA ASN A 118 -4.13 -5.14 -2.15
C ASN A 118 -3.83 -4.93 -3.64
N ILE A 119 -4.24 -5.88 -4.51
CA ILE A 119 -3.94 -5.81 -5.94
C ILE A 119 -5.08 -5.14 -6.70
N LYS A 120 -4.84 -3.96 -7.28
CA LYS A 120 -5.83 -3.34 -8.16
C LYS A 120 -5.90 -4.09 -9.49
N LYS A 121 -7.11 -4.45 -9.92
CA LYS A 121 -7.32 -5.08 -11.23
C LYS A 121 -6.93 -4.12 -12.36
N GLY A 122 -6.01 -4.54 -13.23
CA GLY A 122 -5.72 -3.83 -14.47
C GLY A 122 -6.96 -3.64 -15.33
N GLN A 123 -7.10 -2.47 -15.95
CA GLN A 123 -8.18 -2.21 -16.91
C GLN A 123 -8.12 -3.13 -18.14
N PHE A 124 -6.93 -3.67 -18.44
CA PHE A 124 -6.69 -4.65 -19.50
C PHE A 124 -6.97 -6.12 -19.09
N LEU A 125 -7.50 -6.36 -17.88
CA LEU A 125 -7.80 -7.70 -17.38
C LEU A 125 -9.29 -7.99 -17.26
N SER A 126 -9.67 -9.20 -17.68
CA SER A 126 -10.93 -9.81 -17.26
C SER A 126 -10.93 -10.09 -15.75
N PRO A 127 -12.10 -10.15 -15.09
CA PRO A 127 -12.18 -10.47 -13.67
C PRO A 127 -11.49 -11.80 -13.31
N GLN A 128 -11.68 -12.84 -14.12
CA GLN A 128 -11.15 -14.19 -13.88
C GLN A 128 -9.62 -14.24 -13.96
N ALA A 129 -9.01 -13.35 -14.76
CA ALA A 129 -7.56 -13.31 -14.91
C ALA A 129 -6.84 -12.83 -13.64
N MET A 130 -7.54 -12.20 -12.69
CA MET A 130 -6.95 -11.77 -11.41
C MET A 130 -6.46 -12.93 -10.55
N LYS A 131 -7.01 -14.13 -10.74
CA LYS A 131 -6.59 -15.32 -9.98
C LYS A 131 -5.08 -15.54 -10.05
N HIS A 132 -4.47 -15.28 -11.20
CA HIS A 132 -3.03 -15.49 -11.41
C HIS A 132 -2.16 -14.50 -10.62
N SER A 133 -2.59 -13.26 -10.47
CA SER A 133 -1.87 -12.27 -9.65
C SER A 133 -1.97 -12.62 -8.16
N VAL A 134 -3.13 -13.11 -7.73
CA VAL A 134 -3.36 -13.58 -6.35
C VAL A 134 -2.55 -14.85 -6.07
N GLU A 135 -2.57 -15.82 -6.98
CA GLU A 135 -1.81 -17.08 -6.89
C GLU A 135 -0.31 -16.81 -6.68
N LYS A 136 0.29 -15.87 -7.44
CA LYS A 136 1.70 -15.47 -7.25
C LYS A 136 2.00 -15.05 -5.81
N VAL A 137 1.12 -14.23 -5.20
CA VAL A 137 1.29 -13.76 -3.82
C VAL A 137 1.13 -14.93 -2.83
N LEU A 138 0.10 -15.75 -2.99
CA LEU A 138 -0.20 -16.87 -2.09
C LEU A 138 0.89 -17.96 -2.16
N GLN A 139 1.35 -18.31 -3.35
CA GLN A 139 2.42 -19.29 -3.55
C GLN A 139 3.75 -18.79 -2.96
N THR A 140 4.09 -17.52 -3.15
CA THR A 140 5.30 -16.92 -2.55
C THR A 140 5.27 -17.01 -1.02
N ARG A 141 4.11 -16.71 -0.41
CA ARG A 141 3.93 -16.83 1.05
C ARG A 141 4.00 -18.26 1.53
N SER A 142 3.37 -19.18 0.80
CA SER A 142 3.36 -20.61 1.15
C SER A 142 4.76 -21.21 1.06
N ALA A 143 5.51 -20.89 0.01
CA ALA A 143 6.90 -21.31 -0.14
C ALA A 143 7.80 -20.78 0.98
N ARG A 144 7.58 -19.53 1.41
CA ARG A 144 8.30 -18.95 2.55
C ARG A 144 7.92 -19.59 3.89
N ALA A 145 6.64 -19.85 4.12
CA ALA A 145 6.18 -20.58 5.29
C ALA A 145 6.70 -22.02 5.33
N TYR A 146 6.93 -22.62 4.16
CA TYR A 146 7.51 -23.97 4.00
C TYR A 146 9.04 -23.98 4.11
N THR A 147 9.74 -22.85 4.14
CA THR A 147 11.17 -22.86 4.50
C THR A 147 11.24 -23.46 5.90
N PRO A 148 11.74 -24.71 6.08
CA PRO A 148 11.97 -25.23 7.42
C PRO A 148 12.87 -24.18 8.05
N GLN A 149 12.52 -23.67 9.23
CA GLN A 149 13.43 -22.79 9.95
C GLN A 149 14.72 -23.57 10.14
N SER A 150 15.68 -23.34 9.25
CA SER A 150 16.99 -23.95 9.31
C SER A 150 17.75 -23.19 10.38
N GLY A 151 17.56 -23.66 11.63
CA GLY A 151 18.54 -23.62 12.70
C GLY A 151 18.81 -22.28 13.41
N ALA A 152 18.74 -22.39 14.74
CA ALA A 152 19.35 -21.57 15.80
C ALA A 152 18.73 -20.21 16.13
#